data_AF-A0A510JZI8-F1
#
_entry.id   AF-A0A510JZI8-F1
#
_cell.length_a   1.000
_cell.length_b   1.000
_cell.length_c   1.000
_cell.angle_alpha   90.00
_cell.angle_beta   90.00
_cell.angle_gamma   90.00
#
_symmetry.space_group_name_H-M   'P 1'
#
loop_
_entity.id
_entity.type
_entity.pdbx_description
1 polymer ?
#
loop_
_entity_poly.entity_id
_entity_poly.type
_entity_poly.pdbx_seq_one_letter_code
_entity_poly.pdbx_strand_id
1 'polypeptide(L)' 'MIMMQYKVKLPNDFDMNNIRKRVQENGFKTDGFEDLFFKVYLISE' A
#
# COMPACT_ATOMS: atom_id res chain seq x y z
N MET A 1 -18.28 -9.26 -4.88
CA MET A 1 -16.89 -8.86 -4.57
C MET A 1 -16.91 -7.39 -4.19
N ILE A 2 -16.44 -7.06 -3.00
CA ILE A 2 -16.37 -5.68 -2.50
C ILE A 2 -14.96 -5.16 -2.73
N MET A 3 -14.83 -3.91 -3.17
CA MET A 3 -13.53 -3.23 -3.28
C MET A 3 -13.47 -2.12 -2.24
N MET A 4 -12.34 -2.04 -1.54
CA MET A 4 -12.04 -0.94 -0.63
C MET A 4 -10.81 -0.19 -1.14
N GLN A 5 -10.84 1.14 -1.08
CA GLN A 5 -9.71 1.99 -1.44
C GLN A 5 -9.44 3.00 -0.32
N TYR A 6 -8.18 3.08 0.10
CA TYR A 6 -7.70 4.06 1.06
C TYR A 6 -6.75 5.03 0.35
N LYS A 7 -6.90 6.33 0.61
CA LYS A 7 -6.02 7.37 0.08
C LYS A 7 -5.32 8.09 1.23
N VAL A 8 -4.00 8.03 1.25
CA VAL A 8 -3.16 8.72 2.22
C VAL A 8 -2.44 9.85 1.48
N LYS A 9 -2.57 11.09 1.97
CA LYS A 9 -1.80 12.23 1.49
C LYS A 9 -0.55 12.38 2.35
N LEU A 10 0.59 12.61 1.71
CA LEU A 10 1.87 12.84 2.38
C LEU A 10 2.33 14.27 2.12
N PRO A 11 3.20 14.84 2.98
CA PRO A 11 3.85 16.12 2.71
C PRO A 11 4.59 16.13 1.37
N ASN A 12 4.71 17.30 0.74
CA ASN A 12 5.37 17.44 -0.56
C ASN A 12 6.88 17.12 -0.54
N ASP A 13 7.51 17.25 0.63
CA ASP A 13 8.92 16.94 0.89
C ASP A 13 9.14 15.51 1.38
N PHE A 14 8.08 14.69 1.42
CA PHE A 14 8.20 13.30 1.85
C PHE A 14 8.94 12.47 0.79
N ASP A 15 10.02 11.82 1.19
CA ASP A 15 10.74 10.90 0.31
C ASP A 15 9.91 9.62 0.07
N MET A 16 9.27 9.56 -1.09
CA MET A 16 8.42 8.45 -1.51
C MET A 16 9.18 7.14 -1.72
N ASN A 17 10.52 7.15 -1.78
CA ASN A 17 11.31 5.91 -1.74
C ASN A 17 11.10 5.14 -0.44
N ASN A 18 10.84 5.84 0.67
CA ASN A 18 10.49 5.19 1.93
C ASN A 18 9.17 4.41 1.83
N ILE A 19 8.16 4.91 1.09
CA ILE A 19 6.92 4.17 0.86
C ILE A 19 7.19 2.95 -0.01
N ARG A 20 7.93 3.11 -1.11
CA ARG A 20 8.28 2.01 -2.01
C ARG A 20 9.01 0.88 -1.29
N LYS A 21 10.01 1.22 -0.48
CA LYS A 21 10.76 0.27 0.35
C LYS A 21 9.85 -0.44 1.36
N ARG A 22 8.97 0.29 2.06
CA ARG A 22 8.03 -0.31 3.01
C ARG A 22 7.08 -1.30 2.34
N VAL A 23 6.56 -0.97 1.15
CA VAL A 23 5.69 -1.87 0.38
C VAL A 23 6.44 -3.14 -0.01
N GLN A 24 7.69 -3.03 -0.48
CA GLN A 24 8.52 -4.19 -0.82
C GLN A 24 8.82 -5.08 0.39
N GLU A 25 9.20 -4.48 1.52
CA GLU A 25 9.65 -5.21 2.71
C GLU A 25 8.52 -5.72 3.61
N ASN A 26 7.35 -5.08 3.57
CA ASN A 26 6.25 -5.38 4.50
C ASN A 26 4.96 -5.76 3.79
N GLY A 27 4.85 -5.57 2.48
CA GLY A 27 3.62 -5.79 1.73
C GLY A 27 3.08 -7.20 1.92
N PHE A 28 3.95 -8.21 1.92
CA PHE A 28 3.57 -9.61 2.07
C PHE A 28 2.99 -9.97 3.45
N LYS A 29 3.18 -9.12 4.47
CA LYS A 29 2.74 -9.41 5.85
C LYS A 29 1.23 -9.53 6.00
N THR A 30 0.47 -8.97 5.06
CA THR A 30 -0.99 -9.08 5.02
C THR A 30 -1.48 -10.06 3.95
N ASP A 31 -0.59 -10.83 3.32
CA ASP A 31 -0.99 -11.90 2.41
C ASP A 31 -1.69 -13.02 3.22
N GLY A 32 -2.73 -13.61 2.64
CA GLY A 32 -3.46 -14.71 3.28
C GLY A 32 -4.41 -14.29 4.40
N PHE A 33 -4.67 -12.99 4.59
CA PHE A 33 -5.73 -12.54 5.47
C PHE A 33 -7.09 -13.09 5.01
N GLU A 34 -7.91 -13.53 5.98
CA GLU A 34 -9.27 -14.00 5.70
C GLU A 34 -10.05 -12.91 4.94
N ASP A 35 -10.77 -13.33 3.90
CA ASP A 35 -11.51 -12.47 2.97
C ASP A 35 -10.70 -11.47 2.11
N LEU A 36 -9.36 -11.44 2.21
CA LEU A 36 -8.52 -10.63 1.33
C LEU A 36 -8.14 -11.39 0.04
N PHE A 37 -8.93 -11.19 -1.02
CA PHE A 37 -8.68 -11.86 -2.31
C PHE A 37 -7.42 -11.34 -3.02
N PHE A 38 -7.24 -10.01 -3.08
CA PHE A 38 -6.04 -9.39 -3.63
C PHE A 38 -5.85 -7.98 -3.06
N LYS A 39 -4.63 -7.45 -3.14
CA LYS A 39 -4.30 -6.06 -2.79
C LYS A 39 -3.36 -5.45 -3.82
N VAL A 40 -3.45 -4.14 -4.00
CA VAL A 40 -2.60 -3.36 -4.90
C VAL A 40 -2.22 -2.04 -4.25
N TYR A 41 -1.03 -1.53 -4.58
CA TYR A 41 -0.53 -0.24 -4.12
C TYR A 41 -0.51 0.73 -5.29
N LEU A 42 -1.29 1.81 -5.19
CA LEU A 42 -1.25 2.92 -6.14
C LEU A 42 -0.39 4.03 -5.53
N ILE A 43 0.75 4.33 -6.16
CA ILE A 43 1.70 5.33 -5.69
C ILE A 43 1.82 6.40 -6.77
N SER A 44 1.66 7.66 -6.37
CA SER A 44 1.85 8.85 -7.20
C SER A 44 2.70 9.86 -6.43
N GLU A 45 3.61 10.52 -7.15
CA GLU A 45 4.37 11.69 -6.69
C GLU A 45 3.73 12.98 -7.21
#